data_AF-A0A1R3WD61-F1
#
_entry.id   AF-A0A1R3WD61-F1
#
_cell.length_a   1.000
_cell.length_b   1.000
_cell.length_c   1.000
_cell.angle_alpha   90.00
_cell.angle_beta   90.00
_cell.angle_gamma   90.00
#
_symmetry.space_group_name_H-M   'P 1'
#
loop_
_entity.id
_entity.type
_entity.pdbx_description
1 polymer ?
#
loop_
_entity_poly.entity_id
_entity_poly.type
_entity_poly.pdbx_seq_one_letter_code
_entity_poly.pdbx_strand_id
1 'polypeptide(L)'
;MGAFGWPHLLIILAVILLLFGAAKLPALAKSIGQSARVFKGEMKAMKDDDATPAAATTVTTQAAETPVVAPAPPATPDGPPSVKP
;
A
#
# COMPACT_ATOMS: atom_id res chain seq x y z
N MET A 1 7.81 30.20 -29.86
CA MET A 1 8.89 29.21 -29.62
C MET A 1 8.58 28.43 -28.34
N GLY A 2 7.55 27.56 -28.34
CA GLY A 2 7.03 26.89 -27.12
C GLY A 2 6.96 25.36 -27.22
N ALA A 3 7.59 24.77 -28.23
CA ALA A 3 7.41 23.34 -28.56
C ALA A 3 8.17 22.37 -27.64
N PHE A 4 9.03 22.84 -26.74
CA PHE A 4 9.93 21.99 -25.96
C PHE A 4 9.56 21.76 -24.49
N GLY A 5 8.60 22.50 -23.93
CA GLY A 5 8.36 22.48 -22.48
C GLY A 5 7.42 21.38 -21.98
N TRP A 6 6.40 21.03 -22.76
CA TRP A 6 5.30 20.14 -22.34
C TRP A 6 5.21 18.82 -23.11
N PRO A 7 5.25 18.79 -24.45
CA PRO A 7 5.11 17.53 -25.17
C PRO A 7 6.32 16.61 -25.00
N HIS A 8 7.52 17.15 -24.76
CA HIS A 8 8.71 16.34 -24.50
C HIS A 8 8.58 15.54 -23.18
N LEU A 9 8.02 16.14 -22.14
CA LEU A 9 7.72 15.46 -20.88
C LEU A 9 6.71 14.32 -21.08
N LEU A 10 5.67 14.55 -21.89
CA LEU A 10 4.68 13.52 -22.23
C LEU A 10 5.31 12.36 -23.02
N ILE A 11 6.23 12.64 -23.94
CA ILE A 11 6.96 11.60 -24.69
C ILE A 11 7.81 10.75 -23.76
N ILE A 12 8.56 11.36 -22.84
CA ILE A 12 9.36 10.61 -21.85
C ILE A 12 8.46 9.76 -20.96
N LEU A 13 7.34 10.33 -20.48
CA LEU A 13 6.36 9.59 -19.69
C LEU A 13 5.77 8.41 -20.47
N ALA A 14 5.47 8.59 -21.75
CA ALA A 14 4.98 7.53 -22.63
C ALA A 14 6.00 6.39 -22.78
N VAL A 15 7.28 6.70 -22.94
CA VAL A 15 8.35 5.69 -22.99
C VAL A 15 8.46 4.92 -21.67
N ILE A 16 8.43 5.62 -20.53
CA ILE A 16 8.46 4.99 -19.20
C ILE A 16 7.23 4.08 -19.02
N LEU A 17 6.04 4.53 -19.43
CA LEU A 17 4.82 3.71 -19.41
C LEU A 17 4.92 2.48 -20.31
N LEU A 18 5.61 2.56 -21.44
CA LEU A 18 5.84 1.42 -22.32
C LEU A 18 6.78 0.38 -21.70
N LEU A 19 7.83 0.83 -21.01
CA LEU A 19 8.83 -0.05 -20.37
C LEU A 19 8.30 -0.66 -19.06
N PHE A 20 7.70 0.15 -18.21
CA PHE A 20 7.23 -0.26 -16.89
C PHE A 20 5.79 -0.77 -16.92
N GLY A 21 4.97 -0.33 -17.88
CA GLY A 21 3.55 -0.65 -17.96
C GLY A 21 2.66 0.27 -17.12
N ALA A 22 1.38 0.38 -17.52
CA ALA A 22 0.38 1.23 -16.87
C ALA A 22 0.10 0.85 -15.39
N ALA A 23 0.31 -0.41 -15.01
CA ALA A 23 0.05 -0.88 -13.64
C ALA A 23 1.21 -0.64 -12.66
N LYS A 24 2.46 -0.51 -13.15
CA LYS A 24 3.64 -0.40 -12.28
C LYS A 24 3.94 1.01 -11.82
N LEU A 25 3.72 2.03 -12.65
CA LEU A 25 3.82 3.44 -12.20
C LEU A 25 2.91 3.77 -11.00
N PRO A 26 1.59 3.46 -11.02
CA PRO A 26 0.73 3.77 -9.89
C PRO A 26 1.07 2.95 -8.64
N ALA A 27 1.50 1.69 -8.81
CA ALA A 27 1.95 0.87 -7.69
C ALA A 27 3.20 1.43 -7.01
N LEU A 28 4.21 1.83 -7.80
CA LEU A 28 5.43 2.48 -7.29
C LEU A 28 5.10 3.82 -6.63
N ALA A 29 4.29 4.66 -7.27
CA ALA A 29 3.85 5.93 -6.71
C ALA A 29 3.10 5.77 -5.38
N LYS A 30 2.23 4.76 -5.26
CA LYS A 30 1.50 4.48 -4.01
C LYS A 30 2.44 4.09 -2.87
N SER A 31 3.43 3.23 -3.14
CA SER A 31 4.44 2.82 -2.14
C SER A 31 5.35 3.97 -1.70
N ILE A 32 5.87 4.74 -2.67
CA ILE A 32 6.71 5.92 -2.40
C ILE A 32 5.93 7.00 -1.67
N GLY A 33 4.68 7.24 -2.08
CA GLY A 33 3.79 8.22 -1.45
C GLY A 33 3.47 7.89 0.01
N GLN A 34 3.32 6.60 0.33
CA GLN A 34 3.09 6.16 1.70
C GLN A 34 4.32 6.40 2.59
N SER A 35 5.52 6.04 2.13
CA SER A 35 6.78 6.32 2.84
C SER A 35 7.04 7.83 2.97
N ALA A 36 6.79 8.59 1.90
CA ALA A 36 6.94 10.04 1.92
C ALA A 36 5.95 10.73 2.86
N ARG A 37 4.73 10.21 3.03
CA ARG A 37 3.73 10.75 3.96
C ARG A 37 4.15 10.55 5.42
N VAL A 38 4.68 9.37 5.75
CA VAL A 38 5.20 9.09 7.10
C VAL A 38 6.38 10.01 7.38
N PHE A 39 7.36 10.06 6.48
CA PHE A 39 8.53 10.93 6.61
C PHE A 39 8.15 12.42 6.70
N LYS A 40 7.18 12.88 5.90
CA LYS A 40 6.67 14.27 5.96
C LYS A 40 5.98 14.54 7.29
N GLY A 41 5.23 13.59 7.84
CA GLY A 41 4.58 13.70 9.14
C GLY A 41 5.58 13.82 10.29
N GLU A 42 6.58 12.95 10.31
CA GLU A 42 7.68 12.98 11.30
C GLU A 42 8.50 14.28 11.18
N MET A 43 8.87 14.68 9.96
CA MET A 43 9.60 15.93 9.72
C MET A 43 8.78 17.17 10.08
N LYS A 44 7.45 17.09 9.95
CA LYS A 44 6.54 18.18 10.33
C LYS A 44 6.38 18.26 11.85
N ALA A 45 6.29 17.13 12.55
CA ALA A 45 6.31 17.09 14.01
C ALA A 45 7.60 17.70 14.57
N MET A 46 8.77 17.38 14.01
CA MET A 46 10.04 18.01 14.41
C MET A 46 10.11 19.53 14.16
N LYS A 47 9.31 20.05 13.23
CA LYS A 47 9.22 21.49 12.91
C LYS A 47 8.14 22.20 13.71
N ASP A 48 7.07 21.49 14.04
CA ASP A 48 5.93 21.98 14.80
C ASP A 48 6.13 21.78 16.32
N ASP A 49 7.16 21.05 16.79
CA ASP A 49 7.56 21.03 18.21
C ASP A 49 8.10 22.40 18.71
N ASP A 50 8.31 23.36 17.80
CA ASP A 50 8.48 24.80 18.11
C ASP A 50 7.13 25.59 18.12
N ALA A 51 6.00 24.99 17.70
CA ALA A 51 4.67 25.61 17.68
C ALA A 51 3.50 24.58 17.65
N THR A 52 2.89 24.30 18.81
CA THR A 52 1.57 23.66 19.10
C THR A 52 0.85 22.82 18.01
N PRO A 53 0.47 21.55 18.30
CA PRO A 53 -0.01 20.60 17.28
C PRO A 53 -1.52 20.66 16.99
N ALA A 54 -1.88 20.53 15.69
CA ALA A 54 -3.24 20.23 15.23
C ALA A 54 -3.30 18.83 14.60
N ALA A 55 -4.18 17.99 15.14
CA ALA A 55 -4.30 16.57 14.85
C ALA A 55 -5.05 16.24 13.54
N ALA A 56 -4.58 15.15 12.93
CA ALA A 56 -5.18 14.16 12.03
C ALA A 56 -6.66 14.28 11.60
N THR A 57 -6.93 13.98 10.31
CA THR A 57 -7.75 12.83 9.87
C THR A 57 -7.86 12.78 8.34
N THR A 58 -7.31 11.72 7.73
CA THR A 58 -7.93 11.00 6.60
C THR A 58 -7.05 9.79 6.27
N VAL A 59 -7.37 8.68 6.92
CA VAL A 59 -7.01 7.34 6.45
C VAL A 59 -8.23 6.85 5.69
N THR A 60 -8.24 7.05 4.37
CA THR A 60 -9.16 6.37 3.46
C THR A 60 -8.32 5.72 2.37
N THR A 61 -8.14 4.41 2.47
CA THR A 61 -8.34 3.43 1.38
C THR A 61 -8.21 2.05 2.00
N GLN A 62 -9.33 1.62 2.58
CA GLN A 62 -9.73 0.22 2.68
C GLN A 62 -9.92 -0.29 1.24
N ALA A 63 -9.08 -1.24 0.81
CA ALA A 63 -9.25 -2.05 -0.39
C ALA A 63 -8.33 -3.28 -0.31
N ALA A 64 -8.73 -4.23 0.53
CA ALA A 64 -8.41 -5.65 0.41
C ALA A 64 -9.38 -6.39 1.31
N GLU A 65 -10.64 -6.42 0.90
CA GLU A 65 -11.56 -7.45 1.34
C GLU A 65 -11.02 -8.79 0.85
N THR A 66 -10.57 -9.62 1.78
CA THR A 66 -10.74 -11.06 1.69
C THR A 66 -10.77 -11.61 3.11
N PRO A 67 -11.93 -11.58 3.78
CA PRO A 67 -12.13 -12.36 4.98
C PRO A 67 -12.31 -13.82 4.52
N VAL A 68 -11.20 -14.56 4.37
CA VAL A 68 -11.28 -16.02 4.38
C VAL A 68 -11.10 -16.45 5.83
N VAL A 69 -12.19 -16.30 6.60
CA VAL A 69 -12.39 -17.07 7.82
C VAL A 69 -12.76 -18.48 7.40
N ALA A 70 -11.84 -19.43 7.60
CA ALA A 70 -12.16 -20.82 7.86
C ALA A 70 -10.96 -21.50 8.54
N PRO A 71 -10.83 -21.45 9.87
CA PRO A 71 -10.20 -22.55 10.57
C PRO A 71 -11.17 -23.72 10.46
N ALA A 72 -10.92 -24.64 9.53
CA ALA A 72 -11.63 -25.90 9.50
C ALA A 72 -11.41 -26.58 10.87
N PRO A 73 -12.47 -26.91 11.62
CA PRO A 73 -12.35 -27.56 12.92
C PRO A 73 -11.69 -28.93 12.75
N PRO A 74 -10.81 -29.37 13.69
CA PRO A 74 -10.39 -30.77 13.73
C PRO A 74 -11.59 -31.63 14.14
N ALA A 75 -12.37 -32.08 13.15
CA ALA A 75 -13.07 -33.35 13.27
C ALA A 75 -11.97 -34.43 13.31
N THR A 76 -11.73 -35.14 14.40
CA THR A 76 -12.59 -36.27 14.81
C THR A 76 -12.34 -36.57 16.29
N PRO A 77 -13.35 -36.45 17.17
CA PRO A 77 -13.42 -37.18 18.42
C PRO A 77 -13.72 -38.68 18.14
N ASP A 78 -13.20 -39.55 18.98
CA ASP A 78 -13.61 -40.96 19.17
C ASP A 78 -13.18 -42.03 18.15
N GLY A 79 -12.13 -42.75 18.52
CA GLY A 79 -11.95 -44.16 18.18
C GLY A 79 -11.46 -44.93 19.42
N PRO A 80 -12.30 -45.72 20.11
CA PRO A 80 -11.87 -46.55 21.24
C PRO A 80 -11.06 -47.79 20.79
N PRO A 81 -10.29 -48.42 21.71
CA PRO A 81 -9.04 -49.11 21.40
C PRO A 81 -9.27 -50.49 20.78
N SER A 82 -8.59 -50.78 19.67
CA SER A 82 -8.53 -52.14 19.14
C SER A 82 -7.59 -53.00 19.99
N VAL A 83 -8.19 -54.02 20.57
CA VAL A 83 -7.63 -55.06 21.44
C VAL A 83 -7.24 -56.27 20.58
N LYS A 84 -6.17 -56.97 21.01
CA LYS A 84 -6.00 -58.45 20.98
C LYS A 84 -5.29 -59.05 19.75
N PRO A 85 -4.76 -60.31 19.79
CA PRO A 85 -4.45 -61.24 20.91
C PRO A 85 -2.99 -61.34 21.34
#